data_AF-A0A0B1TZE5-F1
#
_entry.id   AF-A0A0B1TZE5-F1
#
_cell.length_a   1.000
_cell.length_b   1.000
_cell.length_c   1.000
_cell.angle_alpha   90.00
_cell.angle_beta   90.00
_cell.angle_gamma   90.00
#
_symmetry.space_group_name_H-M   'P 1'
#
loop_
_entity.id
_entity.type
_entity.pdbx_description
1 polymer ?
#
loop_
_entity_poly.entity_id
_entity_poly.type
_entity_poly.pdbx_seq_one_letter_code
_entity_poly.pdbx_strand_id
1 'polypeptide(L)'
;MIMVESHGNPFATRFEPAFFDRYLKNKPLSFVPPGCSKDTEAIGRATSWGLLQIMGETARTIGFRGWFGELLTPEIGLEWGCRYLARLRDRFLNTGGWEVVCRAYNGGPGNAHNPANTYPAKVLEHLPGGVWPQEGF
;
A
#
# COMPACT_ATOMS: atom_id res chain seq x y z
N MET A 1 5.30 -8.92 5.07
CA MET A 1 4.11 -8.16 4.61
C MET A 1 3.22 -8.95 3.65
N ILE A 2 3.75 -9.56 2.58
CA ILE A 2 2.95 -10.31 1.58
C ILE A 2 1.93 -11.28 2.22
N MET A 3 2.36 -12.08 3.20
CA MET A 3 1.46 -13.04 3.86
C MET A 3 0.27 -12.39 4.58
N VAL A 4 0.48 -11.21 5.19
CA VAL A 4 -0.57 -10.44 5.87
C VAL A 4 -1.48 -9.73 4.87
N GLU A 5 -0.89 -9.20 3.79
CA GLU A 5 -1.62 -8.38 2.82
C GLU A 5 -2.50 -9.22 1.88
N SER A 6 -1.98 -10.34 1.39
CA SER A 6 -2.60 -11.09 0.30
C SER A 6 -2.60 -12.61 0.48
N HIS A 7 -1.99 -13.12 1.55
CA HIS A 7 -1.70 -14.56 1.70
C HIS A 7 -0.94 -15.14 0.50
N GLY A 8 -0.14 -14.32 -0.19
CA GLY A 8 0.62 -14.73 -1.37
C GLY A 8 -0.19 -14.77 -2.66
N ASN A 9 -1.45 -14.32 -2.67
CA ASN A 9 -2.25 -14.28 -3.89
C ASN A 9 -1.99 -12.98 -4.69
N PRO A 10 -1.36 -13.05 -5.88
CA PRO A 10 -1.08 -11.86 -6.68
C PRO A 10 -2.33 -11.20 -7.28
N PHE A 11 -3.45 -11.92 -7.33
CA PHE A 11 -4.73 -11.41 -7.83
C PHE A 11 -5.62 -10.83 -6.73
N ALA A 12 -5.13 -10.72 -5.49
CA ALA A 12 -5.89 -10.13 -4.40
C ALA A 12 -6.19 -8.65 -4.69
N THR A 13 -7.46 -8.29 -4.68
CA THR A 13 -7.92 -6.90 -4.82
C THR A 13 -9.04 -6.61 -3.84
N ARG A 14 -9.05 -5.42 -3.24
CA ARG A 14 -10.12 -5.01 -2.34
C ARG A 14 -10.49 -3.55 -2.56
N PHE A 15 -11.77 -3.29 -2.82
CA PHE A 15 -12.30 -1.93 -2.87
C PHE A 15 -12.51 -1.40 -1.45
N GLU A 16 -12.06 -0.18 -1.20
CA GLU A 16 -12.16 0.50 0.11
C GLU A 16 -13.23 1.62 0.04
N PRO A 17 -14.51 1.33 0.31
CA PRO A 17 -15.61 2.28 0.09
C PRO A 17 -15.47 3.56 0.91
N ALA A 18 -15.06 3.45 2.18
CA ALA A 18 -14.83 4.61 3.03
C ALA A 18 -13.71 5.52 2.51
N PHE A 19 -12.69 4.94 1.87
CA PHE A 19 -11.63 5.72 1.22
C PHE A 19 -12.18 6.44 -0.02
N PHE A 20 -12.94 5.74 -0.86
CA PHE A 20 -13.59 6.31 -2.03
C PHE A 20 -14.45 7.52 -1.67
N ASP A 21 -15.40 7.33 -0.75
CA ASP A 21 -16.34 8.39 -0.34
C ASP A 21 -15.61 9.60 0.26
N ARG A 22 -14.56 9.35 1.05
CA ARG A 22 -13.82 10.43 1.73
C ARG A 22 -12.88 11.18 0.79
N TYR A 23 -12.20 10.50 -0.13
CA TYR A 23 -11.05 11.06 -0.84
C TYR A 23 -11.24 11.22 -2.35
N LEU A 24 -12.15 10.50 -2.98
CA LEU A 24 -12.20 10.42 -4.45
C LEU A 24 -13.57 10.78 -5.04
N LYS A 25 -14.66 10.50 -4.33
CA LYS A 25 -16.01 10.82 -4.78
C LYS A 25 -16.17 12.29 -5.10
N ASN A 26 -16.54 12.58 -6.36
CA ASN A 26 -16.72 13.93 -6.89
C ASN A 26 -15.49 14.84 -6.79
N LYS A 27 -14.28 14.26 -6.64
CA LYS A 27 -13.03 15.03 -6.57
C LYS A 27 -12.26 14.94 -7.90
N PRO A 28 -11.53 15.99 -8.29
CA PRO A 28 -10.69 15.94 -9.47
C PRO A 28 -9.56 14.91 -9.29
N LEU A 29 -9.22 14.22 -10.38
CA LEU A 29 -8.14 13.25 -10.42
C LEU A 29 -6.91 13.88 -11.07
N SER A 30 -5.74 13.67 -10.47
CA SER A 30 -4.47 14.20 -10.97
C SER A 30 -3.97 13.54 -12.26
N PHE A 31 -4.48 12.34 -12.56
CA PHE A 31 -4.13 11.56 -13.73
C PHE A 31 -5.21 10.52 -14.00
N VAL A 32 -5.53 10.33 -15.28
CA VAL A 32 -6.42 9.28 -15.80
C VAL A 32 -5.71 8.68 -17.02
N PRO A 33 -5.51 7.34 -17.08
CA PRO A 33 -4.90 6.69 -18.25
C PRO A 33 -5.70 6.97 -19.53
N PRO A 34 -5.06 7.06 -20.71
CA PRO A 34 -5.77 7.15 -21.98
C PRO A 34 -6.79 6.01 -22.13
N GLY A 35 -8.03 6.35 -22.51
CA GLY A 35 -9.12 5.38 -22.66
C GLY A 35 -9.79 4.93 -21.35
N CYS A 36 -9.34 5.40 -20.18
CA CYS A 36 -9.98 5.13 -18.90
C CYS A 36 -11.03 6.20 -18.57
N SER A 37 -12.20 5.79 -18.07
CA SER A 37 -13.18 6.74 -17.54
C SER A 37 -12.72 7.31 -16.19
N LYS A 38 -13.16 8.52 -15.84
CA LYS A 38 -12.87 9.10 -14.52
C LYS A 38 -13.40 8.23 -13.39
N ASP A 39 -14.57 7.62 -13.56
CA ASP A 39 -15.18 6.76 -12.55
C ASP A 39 -14.38 5.47 -12.35
N THR A 40 -13.93 4.84 -13.44
CA THR A 40 -13.06 3.67 -13.41
C THR A 40 -11.74 3.98 -12.70
N GLU A 41 -11.10 5.10 -13.02
CA GLU A 41 -9.87 5.52 -12.36
C GLU A 41 -10.09 5.85 -10.88
N ALA A 42 -11.18 6.53 -10.51
CA ALA A 42 -11.52 6.82 -9.12
C ALA A 42 -11.75 5.54 -8.31
N ILE A 43 -12.49 4.58 -8.86
CA ILE A 43 -12.68 3.27 -8.23
C ILE A 43 -11.34 2.56 -8.09
N GLY A 44 -10.50 2.56 -9.14
CA GLY A 44 -9.20 1.92 -9.09
C GLY A 44 -8.24 2.52 -8.07
N ARG A 45 -8.28 3.85 -7.89
CA ARG A 45 -7.53 4.57 -6.84
C ARG A 45 -7.99 4.20 -5.43
N ALA A 46 -9.27 3.87 -5.26
CA ALA A 46 -9.86 3.41 -4.01
C ALA A 46 -9.72 1.90 -3.77
N THR A 47 -9.00 1.18 -4.62
CA THR A 47 -8.78 -0.27 -4.48
C THR A 47 -7.33 -0.53 -4.10
N SER A 48 -7.10 -1.52 -3.23
CA SER A 48 -5.79 -2.11 -2.98
C SER A 48 -5.49 -3.23 -3.99
N TRP A 49 -4.26 -3.30 -4.48
CA TRP A 49 -3.87 -4.18 -5.58
C TRP A 49 -2.71 -5.11 -5.24
N GLY A 50 -2.88 -6.39 -5.57
CA GLY A 50 -1.82 -7.38 -5.68
C GLY A 50 -1.18 -7.81 -4.37
N LEU A 51 0.02 -8.40 -4.47
CA LEU A 51 0.71 -9.08 -3.38
C LEU A 51 0.93 -8.22 -2.12
N LEU A 52 1.18 -6.93 -2.32
CA LEU A 52 1.45 -5.96 -1.26
C LEU A 52 0.28 -5.01 -1.01
N GLN A 53 -0.89 -5.26 -1.63
CA GLN A 53 -2.12 -4.48 -1.46
C GLN A 53 -1.91 -2.97 -1.54
N ILE A 54 -1.08 -2.50 -2.48
CA ILE A 54 -0.87 -1.06 -2.66
C ILE A 54 -2.16 -0.39 -3.10
N MET A 55 -2.60 0.66 -2.40
CA MET A 55 -3.74 1.48 -2.82
C MET A 55 -3.45 2.14 -4.16
N GLY A 56 -4.42 2.12 -5.08
CA GLY A 56 -4.24 2.75 -6.39
C GLY A 56 -3.90 4.24 -6.28
N GLU A 57 -4.50 4.96 -5.32
CA GLU A 57 -4.16 6.36 -5.04
C GLU A 57 -2.69 6.54 -4.63
N THR A 58 -2.17 5.64 -3.79
CA THR A 58 -0.76 5.62 -3.39
C THR A 58 0.11 5.35 -4.61
N ALA A 59 -0.21 4.35 -5.43
CA ALA A 59 0.53 4.03 -6.65
C ALA A 59 0.63 5.25 -7.59
N ARG A 60 -0.48 5.97 -7.81
CA ARG A 60 -0.49 7.21 -8.59
C ARG A 60 0.39 8.30 -7.99
N THR A 61 0.30 8.48 -6.67
CA THR A 61 1.08 9.47 -5.91
C THR A 61 2.59 9.22 -6.01
N ILE A 62 3.02 7.96 -6.06
CA ILE A 62 4.45 7.61 -6.17
C ILE A 62 4.94 7.45 -7.61
N GLY A 63 4.09 7.66 -8.61
CA GLY A 63 4.50 7.78 -10.01
C GLY A 63 3.99 6.71 -10.96
N PHE A 64 3.18 5.74 -10.52
CA PHE A 64 2.64 4.71 -11.42
C PHE A 64 1.69 5.35 -12.43
N ARG A 65 1.86 5.05 -13.72
CA ARG A 65 1.04 5.60 -14.83
C ARG A 65 0.37 4.53 -15.70
N GLY A 66 0.57 3.25 -15.39
CA GLY A 66 -0.08 2.13 -16.08
C GLY A 66 -1.55 1.92 -15.66
N TRP A 67 -2.19 0.92 -16.24
CA TRP A 67 -3.50 0.43 -15.79
C TRP A 67 -3.34 -0.35 -14.49
N PHE A 68 -4.25 -0.16 -13.53
CA PHE A 68 -4.12 -0.81 -12.22
C PHE A 68 -4.05 -2.33 -12.26
N GLY A 69 -4.65 -2.97 -13.28
CA GLY A 69 -4.52 -4.42 -13.49
C GLY A 69 -3.08 -4.90 -13.67
N GLU A 70 -2.16 -4.04 -14.13
CA GLU A 70 -0.73 -4.38 -14.23
C GLU A 70 -0.10 -4.64 -12.85
N LEU A 71 -0.66 -4.06 -11.77
CA LEU A 71 -0.19 -4.31 -10.40
C LEU A 71 -0.48 -5.74 -9.91
N LEU A 72 -1.29 -6.51 -10.65
CA LEU A 72 -1.53 -7.93 -10.40
C LEU A 72 -0.41 -8.82 -10.96
N THR A 73 0.41 -8.29 -11.87
CA THR A 73 1.65 -8.94 -12.29
C THR A 73 2.62 -8.91 -11.12
N PRO A 74 3.09 -10.07 -10.60
CA PRO A 74 3.88 -10.13 -9.37
C PRO A 74 5.07 -9.17 -9.35
N GLU A 75 5.84 -9.09 -10.43
CA GLU A 75 7.03 -8.26 -10.53
C GLU A 75 6.68 -6.77 -10.43
N ILE A 76 5.61 -6.34 -11.11
CA ILE A 76 5.16 -4.94 -11.11
C ILE A 76 4.55 -4.58 -9.74
N GLY A 77 3.67 -5.43 -9.21
CA GLY A 77 3.04 -5.20 -7.91
C GLY A 77 4.05 -5.14 -6.76
N LEU A 78 5.05 -6.03 -6.78
CA LEU A 78 6.16 -6.02 -5.82
C LEU A 78 7.01 -4.76 -5.95
N GLU A 79 7.39 -4.37 -7.17
CA GLU A 79 8.19 -3.17 -7.41
C GLU A 79 7.52 -1.91 -6.81
N TRP A 80 6.25 -1.68 -7.11
CA TRP A 80 5.53 -0.49 -6.62
C TRP A 80 5.23 -0.56 -5.12
N GLY A 81 4.89 -1.73 -4.59
CA GLY A 81 4.72 -1.92 -3.14
C GLY A 81 6.03 -1.70 -2.37
N CYS A 82 7.15 -2.22 -2.87
CA CYS A 82 8.48 -2.02 -2.29
C CYS A 82 8.93 -0.56 -2.36
N ARG A 83 8.66 0.16 -3.47
CA ARG A 83 8.91 1.60 -3.56
C ARG A 83 8.17 2.38 -2.49
N TYR A 84 6.90 2.04 -2.25
CA TYR A 84 6.14 2.68 -1.18
C TYR A 84 6.71 2.35 0.21
N LEU A 85 7.03 1.08 0.46
CA LEU A 85 7.63 0.63 1.71
C LEU A 85 8.97 1.34 1.97
N ALA A 86 9.84 1.46 0.97
CA ALA A 86 11.11 2.16 1.07
C ALA A 86 10.91 3.64 1.44
N ARG A 87 9.95 4.33 0.81
CA ARG A 87 9.61 5.71 1.17
C ARG A 87 9.16 5.85 2.63
N LEU A 88 8.43 4.87 3.16
CA LEU A 88 8.01 4.88 4.57
C LEU A 88 9.17 4.55 5.52
N ARG A 89 10.00 3.58 5.14
CA ARG A 89 11.22 3.24 5.86
C ARG A 89 12.11 4.47 6.02
N ASP A 90 12.43 5.15 4.92
CA ASP A 90 13.31 6.33 4.94
C ASP A 90 12.75 7.44 5.83
N ARG A 91 11.42 7.52 5.94
CA ARG A 91 10.74 8.51 6.79
C ARG A 91 10.69 8.14 8.28
N PHE A 92 10.49 6.87 8.61
CA PHE A 92 10.07 6.45 9.95
C PHE A 92 11.01 5.47 10.65
N LEU A 93 11.90 4.79 9.93
CA LEU A 93 12.73 3.73 10.51
C LEU A 93 13.63 4.27 11.64
N ASN A 94 14.29 5.40 11.42
CA ASN A 94 15.23 5.97 12.40
C ASN A 94 14.56 6.56 13.65
N THR A 95 13.25 6.86 13.59
CA THR A 95 12.53 7.52 14.68
C THR A 95 11.59 6.58 15.43
N GLY A 96 11.16 5.48 14.80
CA GLY A 96 10.17 4.57 15.36
C GLY A 96 10.35 3.10 15.01
N GLY A 97 11.44 2.75 14.32
CA GLY A 97 11.71 1.38 13.91
C GLY A 97 10.70 0.80 12.91
N TRP A 98 10.85 -0.48 12.63
CA TRP A 98 9.99 -1.21 11.69
C TRP A 98 8.52 -1.26 12.11
N GLU A 99 8.21 -1.18 13.41
CA GLU A 99 6.82 -1.13 13.86
C GLU A 99 6.09 0.11 13.33
N VAL A 100 6.69 1.29 13.45
CA VAL A 100 6.10 2.53 12.95
C VAL A 100 6.01 2.51 11.41
N VAL A 101 7.02 1.96 10.74
CA VAL A 101 6.98 1.75 9.27
C VAL A 101 5.78 0.86 8.89
N CYS A 102 5.57 -0.26 9.60
CA CYS A 102 4.45 -1.17 9.34
C CYS A 102 3.09 -0.51 9.61
N ARG A 103 2.93 0.25 10.71
CA ARG A 103 1.70 1.01 10.98
C ARG A 103 1.43 2.03 9.88
N ALA A 104 2.47 2.72 9.42
CA ALA A 104 2.37 3.70 8.34
C ALA A 104 2.01 3.04 7.00
N TYR A 105 2.49 1.83 6.75
CA TYR A 105 2.16 1.07 5.53
C TYR A 105 0.67 0.72 5.52
N ASN A 106 0.17 0.14 6.61
CA ASN A 106 -1.21 -0.32 6.73
C ASN A 106 -2.23 0.83 6.88
N GLY A 107 -1.94 1.83 7.71
CA GLY A 107 -2.88 2.91 8.04
C GLY A 107 -2.64 4.22 7.29
N GLY A 108 -1.58 4.30 6.49
CA GLY A 108 -1.09 5.53 5.89
C GLY A 108 -0.18 6.35 6.83
N PRO A 109 0.66 7.26 6.29
CA PRO A 109 1.70 7.96 7.05
C PRO A 109 1.18 8.81 8.22
N GLY A 110 -0.04 9.35 8.12
CA GLY A 110 -0.67 10.13 9.19
C GLY A 110 -1.06 9.28 10.41
N ASN A 111 -1.12 7.95 10.27
CA ASN A 111 -1.48 7.01 11.32
C ASN A 111 -0.28 6.18 11.81
N ALA A 112 0.96 6.56 11.45
CA ALA A 112 2.18 5.82 11.76
C ALA A 112 2.38 5.56 13.27
N HIS A 113 1.88 6.46 14.11
CA HIS A 113 2.00 6.39 15.57
C HIS A 113 0.70 6.01 16.27
N ASN A 114 -0.33 5.53 15.55
CA ASN A 114 -1.58 5.11 16.16
C ASN A 114 -1.40 3.76 16.91
N PRO A 115 -1.42 3.74 18.25
CA PRO A 115 -1.15 2.52 19.02
C PRO A 115 -2.27 1.48 18.90
N ALA A 116 -3.47 1.85 18.47
CA ALA A 116 -4.57 0.91 18.22
C ALA A 116 -4.35 0.06 16.96
N ASN A 117 -3.40 0.44 16.08
CA ASN A 117 -3.08 -0.35 14.90
C ASN A 117 -2.16 -1.53 15.28
N THR A 118 -2.77 -2.72 15.37
CA THR A 118 -2.09 -3.98 15.71
C THR A 118 -1.40 -4.67 14.53
N TYR A 119 -1.43 -4.07 13.33
CA TYR A 119 -0.82 -4.62 12.12
C TYR A 119 0.67 -5.04 12.28
N PRO A 120 1.53 -4.29 12.99
CA PRO A 120 2.92 -4.70 13.17
C PRO A 120 3.09 -6.08 13.82
N ALA A 121 2.24 -6.43 14.78
CA ALA A 121 2.30 -7.73 15.45
C ALA A 121 2.04 -8.87 14.46
N LYS A 122 1.05 -8.71 13.57
CA LYS A 122 0.74 -9.68 12.51
C LYS A 122 1.91 -9.84 11.53
N VAL A 123 2.61 -8.75 11.19
CA VAL A 123 3.79 -8.85 10.32
C VAL A 123 4.91 -9.59 11.03
N LEU A 124 5.15 -9.30 12.31
CA LEU A 124 6.19 -9.93 13.11
C LEU A 124 6.01 -11.45 13.22
N GLU A 125 4.77 -11.94 13.33
CA GLU A 125 4.45 -13.39 13.34
C GLU A 125 4.91 -14.14 12.08
N HIS A 126 5.05 -13.44 10.96
CA HIS A 126 5.51 -14.01 9.70
C HIS A 126 7.00 -13.76 9.42
N LEU A 127 7.73 -13.07 10.30
CA LEU A 127 9.17 -12.86 10.15
C LEU A 127 9.95 -14.05 10.75
N PRO A 128 11.06 -14.46 10.10
CA PRO A 128 11.94 -15.48 10.67
C PRO A 128 12.37 -15.12 12.10
N GLY A 129 12.12 -16.02 13.05
CA GLY A 129 12.47 -15.82 14.46
C GLY A 129 11.61 -14.78 15.20
N GLY A 130 10.57 -14.20 14.57
CA GLY A 130 9.71 -13.21 15.22
C GLY A 130 10.45 -11.93 15.61
N VAL A 131 11.51 -11.58 14.88
CA VAL A 131 12.34 -10.40 15.13
C VAL A 131 12.33 -9.46 13.94
N TRP A 132 12.34 -8.16 14.22
CA TRP A 132 12.50 -7.15 13.18
C TRP A 132 13.92 -7.20 12.59
N PRO A 133 14.09 -6.87 11.30
CA PRO A 133 15.41 -6.72 10.70
C PRO A 133 16.23 -5.66 11.45
N GLN A 134 17.49 -5.99 11.78
CA GLN A 134 18.37 -5.09 12.53
C GLN A 134 18.93 -3.94 11.68
N GLU A 135 18.93 -4.08 10.35
CA GLU A 135 19.40 -3.06 9.41
C GLU A 135 18.35 -2.78 8.32
N GLY A 136 18.36 -1.55 7.79
CA GLY A 136 17.60 -1.20 6.60
C GLY A 136 18.40 -1.59 5.37
N PHE A 137 17.91 -2.55 4.58
CA PHE A 137 18.53 -2.97 3.31
C PHE A 137 18.74 -1.83 2.31
#